data_AF-A0A329W9T4-F1
#
_entry.id   AF-A0A329W9T4-F1
#
_cell.length_a   1.000
_cell.length_b   1.000
_cell.length_c   1.000
_cell.angle_alpha   90.00
_cell.angle_beta   90.00
_cell.angle_gamma   90.00
#
_symmetry.space_group_name_H-M   'P 1'
#
loop_
_entity.id
_entity.type
_entity.pdbx_description
1 polymer ?
#
loop_
_entity_poly.entity_id
_entity_poly.type
_entity_poly.pdbx_seq_one_letter_code
_entity_poly.pdbx_strand_id
1 'polypeptide(L)'
;MHELQITPEHIDVIIDLRDMLSESDVSSGHSKILALGLINNFSNLQRFRSISLASGSFPIDLSGISLGTYSQTRLEWTLWQALHSSGQLLRNVIYSDYGIQHPDYSRLATRFPSVTASVRYTADSDFLVFRGQVANRYGYEQYGAHSKAIVTHPEYSGNSFSTGDKDIDNYAREYTQYLQDPEGNHKFGSPEVWRRIGQNHHITKVVSQLSNLYGL
;
A
#
# COMPACT_ATOMS: atom_id res chain seq x y z
N MET A 1 24.62 -23.20 -4.88
CA MET A 1 23.72 -23.86 -5.85
C MET A 1 23.95 -25.36 -6.02
N HIS A 2 25.14 -25.91 -5.70
CA HIS A 2 25.37 -27.37 -5.78
C HIS A 2 24.70 -28.19 -4.65
N GLU A 3 24.34 -27.57 -3.52
CA GLU A 3 23.80 -28.29 -2.36
C GLU A 3 22.29 -28.59 -2.45
N LEU A 4 21.53 -27.86 -3.26
CA LEU A 4 20.07 -28.01 -3.34
C LEU A 4 19.60 -28.84 -4.55
N GLN A 5 20.48 -29.13 -5.52
CA GLN A 5 20.15 -29.82 -6.79
C GLN A 5 18.98 -29.18 -7.59
N ILE A 6 18.65 -27.91 -7.34
CA ILE A 6 17.62 -27.17 -8.07
C ILE A 6 18.28 -26.42 -9.22
N THR A 7 17.78 -26.60 -10.44
CA THR A 7 18.22 -25.82 -11.60
C THR A 7 17.56 -24.43 -11.58
N PRO A 8 18.22 -23.37 -12.11
CA PRO A 8 17.67 -22.02 -12.10
C PRO A 8 16.23 -21.90 -12.62
N GLU A 9 15.84 -22.74 -13.57
CA GLU A 9 14.51 -22.77 -14.20
C GLU A 9 13.37 -23.13 -13.22
N HIS A 10 13.71 -23.61 -12.03
CA HIS A 10 12.76 -23.93 -10.95
C HIS A 10 12.82 -22.92 -9.79
N ILE A 11 13.55 -21.82 -9.94
CA ILE A 11 13.77 -20.81 -8.90
C ILE A 11 13.10 -19.50 -9.30
N ASP A 12 12.27 -18.95 -8.41
CA ASP A 12 11.86 -17.54 -8.46
C ASP A 12 12.83 -16.69 -7.65
N VAL A 13 13.17 -15.53 -8.19
CA VAL A 13 14.05 -14.57 -7.53
C VAL A 13 13.23 -13.34 -7.15
N ILE A 14 13.32 -12.94 -5.88
CA ILE A 14 12.81 -11.66 -5.40
C ILE A 14 14.05 -10.81 -5.08
N ILE A 15 14.22 -9.71 -5.82
CA ILE A 15 15.19 -8.68 -5.51
C ILE A 15 14.48 -7.68 -4.62
N ASP A 16 14.91 -7.60 -3.36
CA ASP A 16 14.24 -6.79 -2.35
C ASP A 16 15.03 -5.52 -2.03
N LEU A 17 14.48 -4.36 -2.41
CA LEU A 17 15.03 -3.04 -2.12
C LEU A 17 14.58 -2.49 -0.76
N ARG A 18 13.67 -3.18 -0.06
CA ARG A 18 13.12 -2.74 1.24
C ARG A 18 12.56 -1.31 1.13
N ASP A 19 12.78 -0.51 2.15
CA ASP A 19 12.42 0.91 2.29
C ASP A 19 13.57 1.86 1.91
N MET A 20 14.54 1.39 1.12
CA MET A 20 15.77 2.14 0.81
C MET A 20 15.57 3.25 -0.25
N LEU A 21 14.34 3.46 -0.75
CA LEU A 21 14.05 4.49 -1.73
C LEU A 21 13.88 5.86 -1.07
N SER A 22 14.48 6.88 -1.67
CA SER A 22 14.28 8.28 -1.29
C SER A 22 13.66 9.07 -2.44
N GLU A 23 12.93 10.15 -2.13
CA GLU A 23 12.37 11.05 -3.15
C GLU A 23 13.45 11.63 -4.06
N SER A 24 14.61 11.99 -3.50
CA SER A 24 15.74 12.53 -4.26
C SER A 24 16.34 11.52 -5.23
N ASP A 25 16.48 10.26 -4.81
CA ASP A 25 17.09 9.22 -5.65
C ASP A 25 16.15 8.76 -6.77
N VAL A 26 14.84 8.72 -6.49
CA VAL A 26 13.82 8.43 -7.50
C VAL A 26 13.73 9.58 -8.51
N SER A 27 13.66 10.82 -8.03
CA SER A 27 13.53 12.01 -8.90
C SER A 27 14.76 12.26 -9.77
N SER A 28 15.97 12.00 -9.24
CA SER A 28 17.21 12.12 -10.01
C SER A 28 17.46 10.94 -10.97
N GLY A 29 16.65 9.87 -10.87
CA GLY A 29 16.83 8.64 -11.63
C GLY A 29 17.94 7.72 -11.10
N HIS A 30 18.57 8.07 -9.97
CA HIS A 30 19.60 7.25 -9.33
C HIS A 30 19.08 5.86 -8.96
N SER A 31 17.90 5.78 -8.32
CA SER A 31 17.27 4.49 -7.96
C SER A 31 17.01 3.62 -9.19
N LYS A 32 16.64 4.22 -10.33
CA LYS A 32 16.42 3.51 -11.59
C LYS A 32 17.72 2.90 -12.10
N ILE A 33 18.81 3.67 -12.12
CA ILE A 33 20.12 3.19 -12.59
C ILE A 33 20.62 2.03 -11.72
N LEU A 34 20.50 2.15 -10.40
CA LEU A 34 20.88 1.08 -9.48
C LEU A 34 20.03 -0.18 -9.69
N ALA A 35 18.71 -0.04 -9.78
CA ALA A 35 17.81 -1.17 -10.01
C ALA A 35 18.10 -1.89 -11.34
N LEU A 36 18.31 -1.14 -12.43
CA LEU A 36 18.73 -1.70 -13.72
C LEU A 36 20.06 -2.44 -13.60
N GLY A 37 21.04 -1.85 -12.90
CA GLY A 37 22.34 -2.48 -12.66
C GLY A 37 22.22 -3.81 -11.90
N LEU A 38 21.44 -3.84 -10.82
CA LEU A 38 21.20 -5.04 -10.02
C LEU A 38 20.50 -6.14 -10.83
N ILE A 39 19.44 -5.79 -11.56
CA ILE A 39 18.64 -6.74 -12.32
C ILE A 39 19.42 -7.28 -13.52
N ASN A 40 19.94 -6.38 -14.37
CA ASN A 40 20.52 -6.78 -15.66
C ASN A 40 21.84 -7.53 -15.52
N ASN A 41 22.56 -7.36 -14.40
CA ASN A 41 23.80 -8.08 -14.11
C ASN A 41 23.59 -9.33 -13.24
N PHE A 42 22.35 -9.71 -12.95
CA PHE A 42 22.08 -10.88 -12.12
C PHE A 42 22.51 -12.18 -12.84
N SER A 43 23.36 -12.98 -12.19
CA SER A 43 23.88 -14.21 -12.81
C SER A 43 22.76 -15.21 -13.07
N ASN A 44 22.70 -15.79 -14.27
CA ASN A 44 21.59 -16.65 -14.73
C ASN A 44 20.23 -15.94 -14.85
N LEU A 45 20.19 -14.60 -14.96
CA LEU A 45 18.95 -13.82 -15.13
C LEU A 45 17.95 -14.47 -16.09
N GLN A 46 18.43 -14.94 -17.24
CA GLN A 46 17.57 -15.50 -18.29
C GLN A 46 17.03 -16.90 -18.01
N ARG A 47 17.57 -17.58 -17.01
CA ARG A 47 17.23 -18.96 -16.68
C ARG A 47 16.24 -19.07 -15.53
N PHE A 48 16.14 -18.06 -14.67
CA PHE A 48 15.20 -18.09 -13.55
C PHE A 48 13.75 -18.16 -14.02
N ARG A 49 12.91 -18.88 -13.26
CA ARG A 49 11.49 -19.03 -13.55
C ARG A 49 10.81 -17.66 -13.60
N SER A 50 11.05 -16.84 -12.59
CA SER A 50 10.58 -15.46 -12.53
C SER A 50 11.57 -14.57 -11.77
N ILE A 51 11.50 -13.27 -12.06
CA ILE A 51 12.23 -12.22 -11.35
C ILE A 51 11.20 -11.20 -10.89
N SER A 52 11.19 -10.88 -9.60
CA SER A 52 10.36 -9.82 -9.02
C SER A 52 11.24 -8.75 -8.38
N LEU A 53 10.83 -7.49 -8.47
CA LEU A 53 11.44 -6.39 -7.74
C LEU A 53 10.47 -5.93 -6.64
N ALA A 54 10.88 -6.09 -5.38
CA ALA A 54 10.10 -5.69 -4.22
C ALA A 54 10.66 -4.41 -3.60
N SER A 55 9.78 -3.49 -3.22
CA SER A 55 10.10 -2.31 -2.42
C SER A 55 8.83 -1.76 -1.76
N GLY A 56 8.96 -0.86 -0.80
CA GLY A 56 7.80 -0.11 -0.29
C GLY A 56 8.21 1.18 0.39
N SER A 57 7.40 2.23 0.24
CA SER A 57 7.61 3.52 0.90
C SER A 57 6.71 3.76 2.11
N PHE A 58 5.76 2.86 2.41
CA PHE A 58 4.83 3.06 3.53
C PHE A 58 5.59 3.15 4.87
N PRO A 59 5.32 4.14 5.74
CA PRO A 59 6.12 4.38 6.91
C PRO A 59 5.99 3.24 7.93
N ILE A 60 7.06 3.01 8.72
CA ILE A 60 7.12 1.96 9.74
C ILE A 60 5.87 1.99 10.62
N ASP A 61 5.53 3.19 11.11
CA ASP A 61 4.31 3.44 11.85
C ASP A 61 3.78 4.85 11.57
N LEU A 62 2.69 5.21 12.27
CA LEU A 62 2.01 6.50 12.11
C LEU A 62 2.33 7.48 13.26
N SER A 63 3.39 7.24 14.04
CA SER A 63 3.74 8.05 15.22
C SER A 63 4.24 9.45 14.84
N GLY A 64 4.96 9.56 13.71
CA GLY A 64 5.43 10.82 13.15
C GLY A 64 4.39 11.60 12.34
N ILE A 65 3.18 11.06 12.16
CA ILE A 65 2.13 11.67 11.33
C ILE A 65 1.13 12.41 12.21
N SER A 66 0.95 13.71 11.93
CA SER A 66 -0.01 14.58 12.61
C SER A 66 -1.46 14.16 12.35
N LEU A 67 -2.37 14.55 13.25
CA LEU A 67 -3.82 14.35 13.04
C LEU A 67 -4.29 15.04 11.76
N GLY A 68 -5.29 14.47 11.09
CA GLY A 68 -5.82 14.96 9.83
C GLY A 68 -5.42 14.08 8.64
N THR A 69 -5.35 14.66 7.45
CA THR A 69 -4.98 13.95 6.22
C THR A 69 -3.51 14.14 5.92
N TYR A 70 -2.81 13.03 5.71
CA TYR A 70 -1.42 12.98 5.30
C TYR A 70 -1.31 12.25 3.95
N SER A 71 -0.42 12.71 3.08
CA SER A 71 -0.10 12.06 1.81
C SER A 71 1.39 11.77 1.73
N GLN A 72 1.74 10.63 1.14
CA GLN A 72 3.12 10.25 0.86
C GLN A 72 3.21 9.51 -0.47
N THR A 73 4.18 9.89 -1.30
CA THR A 73 4.46 9.26 -2.58
C THR A 73 4.77 7.76 -2.44
N ARG A 74 4.17 6.95 -3.32
CA ARG A 74 4.52 5.54 -3.56
C ARG A 74 5.78 5.45 -4.40
N LEU A 75 6.94 5.60 -3.75
CA LEU A 75 8.24 5.66 -4.43
C LEU A 75 8.53 4.39 -5.23
N GLU A 76 8.12 3.24 -4.72
CA GLU A 76 8.22 1.95 -5.40
C GLU A 76 7.41 1.92 -6.71
N TRP A 77 6.22 2.54 -6.72
CA TRP A 77 5.37 2.63 -7.90
C TRP A 77 5.97 3.57 -8.96
N THR A 78 6.46 4.73 -8.53
CA THR A 78 7.17 5.68 -9.41
C THR A 78 8.41 5.04 -10.04
N LEU A 79 9.21 4.32 -9.23
CA LEU A 79 10.36 3.57 -9.74
C LEU A 79 9.93 2.51 -10.76
N TRP A 80 8.84 1.78 -10.49
CA TRP A 80 8.33 0.75 -11.39
C TRP A 80 7.94 1.32 -12.76
N GLN A 81 7.17 2.41 -12.77
CA GLN A 81 6.77 3.09 -14.00
C GLN A 81 8.01 3.56 -14.79
N ALA A 82 9.04 4.08 -14.11
CA ALA A 82 10.28 4.52 -14.73
C ALA A 82 11.10 3.35 -15.31
N LEU A 83 11.14 2.21 -14.63
CA LEU A 83 11.80 1.00 -15.13
C LEU A 83 11.07 0.43 -16.35
N HIS A 84 9.74 0.29 -16.24
CA HIS A 84 8.91 -0.26 -17.32
C HIS A 84 8.97 0.59 -18.59
N SER A 85 8.77 1.92 -18.47
CA SER A 85 8.79 2.84 -19.61
C SER A 85 10.16 2.99 -20.27
N SER A 86 11.25 2.66 -19.56
CA SER A 86 12.60 2.79 -20.10
C SER A 86 12.92 1.81 -21.23
N GLY A 87 12.28 0.63 -21.25
CA GLY A 87 12.66 -0.46 -22.15
C GLY A 87 14.07 -1.03 -21.91
N GLN A 88 14.72 -0.71 -20.79
CA GLN A 88 16.12 -1.08 -20.50
C GLN A 88 16.27 -2.39 -19.72
N LEU A 89 15.17 -3.01 -19.27
CA LEU A 89 15.20 -4.30 -18.60
C LEU A 89 15.47 -5.42 -19.61
N LEU A 90 16.49 -6.24 -19.35
CA LEU A 90 16.87 -7.35 -20.24
C LEU A 90 15.95 -8.59 -20.13
N ARG A 91 14.99 -8.56 -19.21
CA ARG A 91 14.00 -9.62 -18.98
C ARG A 91 12.73 -9.00 -18.43
N ASN A 92 11.59 -9.68 -18.59
CA ASN A 92 10.39 -9.34 -17.85
C ASN A 92 10.65 -9.46 -16.34
N VAL A 93 10.33 -8.40 -15.60
CA VAL A 93 10.40 -8.32 -14.14
C VAL A 93 8.98 -8.10 -13.63
N ILE A 94 8.64 -8.69 -12.50
CA ILE A 94 7.34 -8.59 -11.87
C ILE A 94 7.41 -7.52 -10.79
N TYR A 95 6.45 -6.59 -10.80
CA TYR A 95 6.27 -5.64 -9.71
C TYR A 95 5.87 -6.35 -8.42
N SER A 96 6.47 -5.96 -7.30
CA SER A 96 6.06 -6.38 -5.97
C SER A 96 6.19 -5.21 -5.00
N ASP A 97 5.27 -5.14 -4.04
CA ASP A 97 5.37 -4.23 -2.91
C ASP A 97 4.93 -4.93 -1.60
N TYR A 98 4.91 -4.19 -0.51
CA TYR A 98 4.51 -4.67 0.81
C TYR A 98 3.07 -4.28 1.20
N GLY A 99 2.31 -3.71 0.28
CA GLY A 99 1.01 -3.15 0.57
C GLY A 99 1.06 -1.88 1.40
N ILE A 100 0.07 -1.72 2.27
CA ILE A 100 -0.12 -0.54 3.13
C ILE A 100 0.46 -0.76 4.54
N GLN A 101 1.48 -1.60 4.68
CA GLN A 101 2.15 -1.87 5.96
C GLN A 101 3.64 -2.15 5.75
N HIS A 102 4.47 -1.43 6.47
CA HIS A 102 5.92 -1.66 6.46
C HIS A 102 6.29 -3.08 6.98
N PRO A 103 7.27 -3.77 6.38
CA PRO A 103 7.66 -5.14 6.75
C PRO A 103 8.19 -5.26 8.18
N ASP A 104 8.85 -4.22 8.69
CA ASP A 104 9.38 -4.19 10.08
C ASP A 104 8.33 -3.77 11.12
N TYR A 105 7.06 -3.66 10.72
CA TYR A 105 6.00 -3.37 11.68
C TYR A 105 5.86 -4.52 12.67
N SER A 106 6.37 -4.28 13.88
CA SER A 106 6.26 -5.23 14.97
C SER A 106 4.79 -5.41 15.39
N ARG A 107 4.40 -6.67 15.58
CA ARG A 107 3.09 -6.98 16.15
C ARG A 107 3.04 -6.40 17.56
N LEU A 108 2.03 -5.58 17.84
CA LEU A 108 1.82 -5.00 19.16
C LEU A 108 1.74 -6.13 20.20
N ALA A 109 2.48 -5.97 21.31
CA ALA A 109 2.68 -7.00 22.32
C ALA A 109 1.37 -7.45 23.03
N THR A 110 0.29 -6.68 22.89
CA THR A 110 -0.98 -6.91 23.59
C THR A 110 -2.09 -7.30 22.61
N ARG A 111 -3.06 -8.09 23.10
CA ARG A 111 -4.29 -8.42 22.34
C ARG A 111 -5.22 -7.22 22.16
N PHE A 112 -5.09 -6.19 23.01
CA PHE A 112 -5.92 -4.98 23.00
C PHE A 112 -5.04 -3.72 22.94
N PRO A 113 -4.36 -3.49 21.81
CA PRO A 113 -3.49 -2.34 21.70
C PRO A 113 -4.30 -1.05 21.65
N SER A 114 -3.82 -0.03 22.37
CA SER A 114 -4.33 1.33 22.28
C SER A 114 -3.90 1.94 20.94
N VAL A 115 -4.67 1.68 19.89
CA VAL A 115 -4.38 2.17 18.53
C VAL A 115 -5.23 3.36 18.18
N THR A 116 -4.71 4.18 17.29
CA THR A 116 -5.43 5.31 16.73
C THR A 116 -6.46 4.86 15.70
N ALA A 117 -7.57 5.58 15.64
CA ALA A 117 -8.55 5.45 14.59
C ALA A 117 -7.96 6.04 13.31
N SER A 118 -7.10 5.30 12.62
CA SER A 118 -6.44 5.78 11.40
C SER A 118 -6.75 4.86 10.23
N VAL A 119 -7.09 5.47 9.09
CA VAL A 119 -7.43 4.76 7.85
C VAL A 119 -6.34 5.03 6.82
N ARG A 120 -5.94 3.98 6.11
CA ARG A 120 -4.97 4.04 5.01
C ARG A 120 -5.71 3.79 3.71
N TYR A 121 -5.40 4.56 2.68
CA TYR A 121 -6.04 4.49 1.38
C TYR A 121 -5.00 4.70 0.27
N THR A 122 -5.14 4.03 -0.87
CA THR A 122 -4.14 4.07 -1.95
C THR A 122 -4.67 4.92 -3.10
N ALA A 123 -4.13 6.13 -3.23
CA ALA A 123 -4.37 7.01 -4.36
C ALA A 123 -3.62 6.52 -5.61
N ASP A 124 -3.73 7.25 -6.72
CA ASP A 124 -3.01 6.91 -7.95
C ASP A 124 -1.48 6.87 -7.77
N SER A 125 -0.92 7.86 -7.08
CA SER A 125 0.53 7.97 -6.88
C SER A 125 0.96 7.94 -5.41
N ASP A 126 0.00 8.02 -4.49
CA ASP A 126 0.27 8.25 -3.07
C ASP A 126 -0.41 7.23 -2.15
N PHE A 127 0.15 7.10 -0.95
CA PHE A 127 -0.57 6.63 0.22
C PHE A 127 -1.22 7.81 0.93
N LEU A 128 -2.54 7.73 1.11
CA LEU A 128 -3.29 8.64 1.96
C LEU A 128 -3.49 8.03 3.34
N VAL A 129 -3.24 8.82 4.38
CA VAL A 129 -3.51 8.45 5.77
C VAL A 129 -4.46 9.47 6.38
N PHE A 130 -5.65 9.01 6.77
CA PHE A 130 -6.62 9.78 7.54
C PHE A 130 -6.39 9.45 9.01
N ARG A 131 -5.67 10.33 9.69
CA ARG A 131 -5.09 10.14 11.02
C ARG A 131 -6.04 10.67 12.10
N GLY A 132 -6.69 9.77 12.83
CA GLY A 132 -7.47 10.08 14.03
C GLY A 132 -6.71 9.88 15.35
N GLN A 133 -7.40 10.12 16.45
CA GLN A 133 -6.89 9.90 17.81
C GLN A 133 -7.08 8.45 18.26
N VAL A 134 -6.60 8.12 19.46
CA VAL A 134 -6.75 6.78 20.07
C VAL A 134 -8.23 6.37 20.14
N ALA A 135 -8.63 5.31 19.43
CA ALA A 135 -10.04 4.99 19.17
C ALA A 135 -10.81 4.62 20.45
N ASN A 136 -10.20 3.84 21.35
CA ASN A 136 -10.85 3.44 22.61
C ASN A 136 -10.96 4.58 23.65
N ARG A 137 -10.32 5.73 23.39
CA ARG A 137 -10.38 6.91 24.25
C ARG A 137 -11.25 8.02 23.66
N TYR A 138 -11.17 8.21 22.34
CA TYR A 138 -11.79 9.32 21.62
C TYR A 138 -12.90 8.87 20.65
N GLY A 139 -13.34 7.61 20.75
CA GLY A 139 -14.45 7.10 19.97
C GLY A 139 -14.08 6.47 18.64
N TYR A 140 -14.90 5.51 18.20
CA TYR A 140 -14.72 4.78 16.94
C TYR A 140 -15.41 5.48 15.76
N GLU A 141 -16.33 6.43 16.02
CA GLU A 141 -16.99 7.28 15.03
C GLU A 141 -16.02 8.09 14.18
N GLN A 142 -14.79 8.28 14.65
CA GLN A 142 -13.67 8.81 13.87
C GLN A 142 -13.47 8.04 12.55
N TYR A 143 -13.64 6.72 12.56
CA TYR A 143 -13.58 5.92 11.34
C TYR A 143 -14.71 6.26 10.35
N GLY A 144 -15.91 6.54 10.85
CA GLY A 144 -17.02 7.05 10.03
C GLY A 144 -16.73 8.43 9.44
N ALA A 145 -16.13 9.33 10.24
CA ALA A 145 -15.68 10.63 9.76
C ALA A 145 -14.61 10.50 8.66
N HIS A 146 -13.64 9.60 8.85
CA HIS A 146 -12.63 9.29 7.85
C HIS A 146 -13.22 8.68 6.58
N SER A 147 -14.21 7.78 6.70
CA SER A 147 -14.96 7.31 5.54
C SER A 147 -15.62 8.44 4.78
N LYS A 148 -16.29 9.35 5.49
CA LYS A 148 -16.93 10.51 4.87
C LYS A 148 -15.90 11.38 4.13
N ALA A 149 -14.73 11.61 4.73
CA ALA A 149 -13.65 12.34 4.10
C ALA A 149 -13.13 11.62 2.84
N ILE A 150 -12.93 10.30 2.91
CA ILE A 150 -12.49 9.48 1.77
C ILE A 150 -13.50 9.57 0.62
N VAL A 151 -14.80 9.31 0.85
CA VAL A 151 -15.78 9.30 -0.26
C VAL A 151 -15.94 10.66 -0.96
N THR A 152 -15.58 11.75 -0.28
CA THR A 152 -15.56 13.11 -0.86
C THR A 152 -14.19 13.50 -1.44
N HIS A 153 -13.16 12.68 -1.24
CA HIS A 153 -11.81 12.96 -1.72
C HIS A 153 -11.71 12.68 -3.23
N PRO A 154 -11.00 13.51 -4.01
CA PRO A 154 -10.86 13.31 -5.46
C PRO A 154 -10.26 11.95 -5.86
N GLU A 155 -9.39 11.39 -5.02
CA GLU A 155 -8.75 10.07 -5.22
C GLU A 155 -9.63 8.87 -4.87
N TYR A 156 -10.89 9.09 -4.45
CA TYR A 156 -11.78 7.97 -4.17
C TYR A 156 -12.15 7.23 -5.45
N SER A 157 -11.92 5.92 -5.47
CA SER A 157 -12.09 5.09 -6.67
C SER A 157 -13.56 4.72 -6.91
N GLY A 158 -14.45 5.04 -5.97
CA GLY A 158 -15.87 4.75 -6.03
C GLY A 158 -16.24 3.42 -5.37
N ASN A 159 -17.48 3.33 -4.89
CA ASN A 159 -17.94 2.19 -4.07
C ASN A 159 -17.98 0.83 -4.79
N SER A 160 -17.93 0.84 -6.13
CA SER A 160 -17.91 -0.37 -6.95
C SER A 160 -16.49 -0.84 -7.29
N PHE A 161 -15.45 -0.08 -6.91
CA PHE A 161 -14.07 -0.38 -7.28
C PHE A 161 -13.53 -1.62 -6.57
N SER A 162 -13.74 -1.71 -5.25
CA SER A 162 -13.36 -2.87 -4.44
C SER A 162 -14.37 -3.14 -3.33
N THR A 163 -14.25 -4.29 -2.67
CA THR A 163 -15.06 -4.57 -1.46
C THR A 163 -14.71 -3.60 -0.34
N GLY A 164 -13.44 -3.20 -0.22
CA GLY A 164 -12.99 -2.18 0.73
C GLY A 164 -13.62 -0.81 0.45
N ASP A 165 -13.72 -0.40 -0.81
CA ASP A 165 -14.36 0.87 -1.19
C ASP A 165 -15.86 0.87 -0.89
N LYS A 166 -16.53 -0.27 -1.09
CA LYS A 166 -17.92 -0.46 -0.69
C LYS A 166 -18.10 -0.34 0.83
N ASP A 167 -17.22 -0.96 1.60
CA ASP A 167 -17.22 -0.85 3.07
C ASP A 167 -17.01 0.61 3.52
N ILE A 168 -16.09 1.34 2.90
CA ILE A 168 -15.85 2.77 3.15
C ILE A 168 -17.15 3.58 2.93
N ASP A 169 -17.81 3.40 1.79
CA ASP A 169 -19.06 4.11 1.47
C ASP A 169 -20.19 3.75 2.44
N ASN A 170 -20.30 2.48 2.83
CA ASN A 170 -21.27 2.06 3.85
C ASN A 170 -21.02 2.77 5.20
N TYR A 171 -19.76 2.83 5.66
CA TYR A 171 -19.42 3.55 6.89
C TYR A 171 -19.61 5.07 6.78
N ALA A 172 -19.42 5.67 5.59
CA ALA A 172 -19.71 7.08 5.37
C ALA A 172 -21.22 7.38 5.47
N ARG A 173 -22.06 6.46 4.98
CA ARG A 173 -23.53 6.54 5.10
C ARG A 173 -23.99 6.32 6.55
N GLU A 174 -23.43 5.33 7.23
CA GLU A 174 -23.64 5.10 8.67
C GLU A 174 -23.27 6.35 9.49
N TYR A 175 -22.14 6.98 9.19
CA TYR A 175 -21.71 8.19 9.88
C TYR A 175 -22.67 9.36 9.68
N THR A 176 -23.26 9.46 8.49
CA THR A 176 -24.29 10.49 8.21
C THR A 176 -25.54 10.28 9.08
N GLN A 177 -25.91 9.03 9.37
CA GLN A 177 -27.01 8.71 10.28
C GLN A 177 -26.64 8.99 11.74
N TYR A 178 -25.44 8.62 12.16
CA TYR A 178 -24.90 8.92 13.49
C TYR A 178 -24.91 10.43 13.81
N LEU A 179 -24.61 11.30 12.83
CA LEU A 179 -24.68 12.75 13.05
C LEU A 179 -26.12 13.25 13.31
N GLN A 180 -27.14 12.49 12.94
CA GLN A 180 -28.56 12.81 13.20
C GLN A 180 -29.05 12.19 14.51
N ASP A 181 -28.56 11.00 14.86
CA ASP A 181 -28.90 10.29 16.10
C ASP A 181 -27.63 9.68 16.76
N PRO A 182 -26.85 10.48 17.51
CA PRO A 182 -25.63 9.99 18.14
C PRO A 182 -25.86 8.93 19.23
N GLU A 183 -27.08 8.85 19.78
CA GLU A 183 -27.47 7.87 20.81
C GLU A 183 -27.90 6.52 20.19
N GLY A 184 -28.08 6.47 18.87
CA GLY A 184 -28.39 5.28 18.12
C GLY A 184 -27.29 4.21 18.14
N ASN A 185 -27.66 2.98 17.77
CA ASN A 185 -26.73 1.85 17.72
C ASN A 185 -25.87 1.86 16.43
N HIS A 186 -24.88 2.75 16.40
CA HIS A 186 -23.96 2.91 15.27
C HIS A 186 -22.64 2.17 15.46
N LYS A 187 -22.11 1.58 14.38
CA LYS A 187 -20.84 0.83 14.41
C LYS A 187 -19.93 1.21 13.25
N PHE A 188 -18.65 1.46 13.56
CA PHE A 188 -17.67 1.97 12.59
C PHE A 188 -16.47 1.05 12.36
N GLY A 189 -16.59 -0.23 12.72
CA GLY A 189 -15.53 -1.22 12.54
C GLY A 189 -14.41 -1.14 13.58
N SER A 190 -13.67 -2.24 13.72
CA SER A 190 -12.48 -2.33 14.58
C SER A 190 -11.21 -1.97 13.80
N PRO A 191 -10.06 -1.76 14.46
CA PRO A 191 -8.80 -1.48 13.77
C PRO A 191 -8.38 -2.62 12.82
N GLU A 192 -8.77 -3.86 13.12
CA GLU A 192 -8.56 -5.01 12.23
C GLU A 192 -9.39 -4.90 10.95
N VAL A 193 -10.67 -4.51 11.06
CA VAL A 193 -11.55 -4.26 9.92
C VAL A 193 -10.92 -3.20 9.00
N TRP A 194 -10.39 -2.11 9.57
CA TRP A 194 -9.77 -1.04 8.79
C TRP A 194 -8.46 -1.45 8.11
N ARG A 195 -7.67 -2.34 8.73
CA ARG A 195 -6.52 -2.94 8.04
C ARG A 195 -6.94 -3.80 6.85
N ARG A 196 -7.99 -4.61 7.01
CA ARG A 196 -8.55 -5.43 5.92
C ARG A 196 -9.05 -4.56 4.76
N ILE A 197 -9.81 -3.51 5.06
CA ILE A 197 -10.37 -2.58 4.07
C ILE A 197 -9.26 -1.94 3.25
N GLY A 198 -8.27 -1.34 3.92
CA GLY A 198 -7.16 -0.67 3.25
C GLY A 198 -6.33 -1.63 2.38
N GLN A 199 -6.07 -2.85 2.86
CA GLN A 199 -5.31 -3.84 2.09
C GLN A 199 -6.10 -4.36 0.89
N ASN A 200 -7.42 -4.58 1.03
CA ASN A 200 -8.28 -5.00 -0.08
C ASN A 200 -8.31 -3.94 -1.18
N HIS A 201 -8.49 -2.68 -0.80
CA HIS A 201 -8.46 -1.56 -1.73
C HIS A 201 -7.08 -1.47 -2.42
N HIS A 202 -5.99 -1.53 -1.65
CA HIS A 202 -4.62 -1.43 -2.19
C HIS A 202 -4.31 -2.51 -3.24
N ILE A 203 -4.60 -3.79 -2.92
CA ILE A 203 -4.39 -4.88 -3.88
C ILE A 203 -5.19 -4.63 -5.16
N THR A 204 -6.46 -4.23 -5.02
CA THR A 204 -7.33 -3.91 -6.17
C THR A 204 -6.75 -2.77 -7.01
N LYS A 205 -6.26 -1.71 -6.34
CA LYS A 205 -5.64 -0.54 -6.96
C LYS A 205 -4.39 -0.93 -7.75
N VAL A 206 -3.46 -1.67 -7.14
CA VAL A 206 -2.22 -2.12 -7.79
C VAL A 206 -2.51 -3.02 -8.97
N VAL A 207 -3.42 -3.99 -8.84
CA VAL A 207 -3.81 -4.88 -9.96
C VAL A 207 -4.41 -4.08 -11.11
N SER A 208 -5.32 -3.14 -10.84
CA SER A 208 -5.90 -2.26 -11.86
C SER A 208 -4.83 -1.40 -12.54
N GLN A 209 -3.91 -0.83 -11.76
CA GLN A 209 -2.82 -0.02 -12.29
C GLN A 209 -1.86 -0.83 -13.17
N LEU A 210 -1.52 -2.05 -12.78
CA LEU A 210 -0.70 -2.96 -13.59
C LEU A 210 -1.43 -3.39 -14.87
N SER A 211 -2.73 -3.70 -14.81
CA SER A 211 -3.54 -4.02 -16.00
C SER A 211 -3.49 -2.87 -17.00
N ASN A 212 -3.72 -1.65 -16.53
CA ASN A 212 -3.67 -0.45 -17.36
C ASN A 212 -2.26 -0.19 -17.91
N LEU A 213 -1.22 -0.34 -17.09
CA LEU A 213 0.17 -0.13 -17.50
C LEU A 213 0.61 -1.11 -18.60
N TYR A 214 0.13 -2.36 -18.56
CA TYR A 214 0.44 -3.39 -19.55
C TYR A 214 -0.57 -3.50 -20.68
N GLY A 215 -1.69 -2.77 -20.64
CA GLY A 215 -2.75 -2.83 -21.64
C GLY A 215 -3.51 -4.16 -21.66
N LEU A 216 -3.75 -4.76 -20.49
CA LEU A 216 -4.48 -6.02 -20.28
C LEU A 216 -5.97 -5.79 -20.00
#